data_AF-A0A2Z2KNW7-F1
#
_entry.id   AF-A0A2Z2KNW7-F1
#
_cell.length_a   1.000
_cell.length_b   1.000
_cell.length_c   1.000
_cell.angle_alpha   90.00
_cell.angle_beta   90.00
_cell.angle_gamma   90.00
#
_symmetry.space_group_name_H-M   'P 1'
#
loop_
_entity.id
_entity.type
_entity.pdbx_description
1 polymer ?
#
loop_
_entity_poly.entity_id
_entity_poly.type
_entity_poly.pdbx_seq_one_letter_code
_entity_poly.pdbx_strand_id
1 'polypeptide(L)'
;MRLIGCLFMFILFIVVISAFGSSVGAGITTIIIIGLLGGVLYYIADRVEKKGLRAGEDKREHLDHVLERLHSFNPSQKIYTPDNEMIFSYDENRKQINFTNSRYNTVYEFKDIIQSEIILNEVSVSKTDRGSQLGGALIGGVLLGGVGAAIGGLSGDIKIEGKVKKIQLKITVNDIQNPNYYVLFFDSMTEIDKNDPVVKEAVEQITKWNSVINIFIKRYNEEKVLENHILDQPSSHNSSIADELLKLSNLLKEEIITKEEFDKEKSKLLNN
;
A
#
# COMPACT_ATOMS: atom_id res chain seq x y z
N MET A 1 -9.64 -20.13 20.26
CA MET A 1 -11.07 -20.44 20.06
C MET A 1 -11.42 -21.93 20.15
N ARG A 2 -10.63 -22.87 19.60
CA ARG A 2 -10.98 -24.32 19.61
C ARG A 2 -11.14 -24.95 21.00
N LEU A 3 -10.29 -24.59 21.98
CA LEU A 3 -10.37 -25.15 23.35
C LEU A 3 -11.65 -24.74 24.11
N ILE A 4 -12.10 -23.51 23.91
CA ILE A 4 -13.30 -22.93 24.56
C ILE A 4 -14.57 -23.59 24.02
N GLY A 5 -14.60 -23.88 22.70
CA GLY A 5 -15.70 -24.63 22.08
C GLY A 5 -15.80 -26.07 22.60
N CYS A 6 -14.67 -26.77 22.75
CA CYS A 6 -14.66 -28.13 23.29
C CYS A 6 -15.15 -28.21 24.75
N LEU A 7 -14.73 -27.25 25.59
CA LEU A 7 -15.17 -27.19 26.99
C LEU A 7 -16.67 -26.89 27.10
N PHE A 8 -17.20 -25.97 26.28
CA PHE A 8 -18.62 -25.65 26.24
C PHE A 8 -19.47 -26.87 25.81
N MET A 9 -19.05 -27.59 24.77
CA MET A 9 -19.76 -28.79 24.31
C MET A 9 -19.74 -29.91 25.35
N PHE A 10 -18.65 -30.05 26.10
CA PHE A 10 -18.55 -31.03 27.18
C PHE A 10 -19.50 -30.70 28.36
N ILE A 11 -19.59 -29.42 28.74
CA ILE A 11 -20.54 -28.96 29.77
C ILE A 11 -21.98 -29.19 29.31
N LEU A 12 -22.30 -28.86 28.06
CA LEU A 12 -23.62 -29.08 27.47
C LEU A 12 -24.01 -30.57 27.51
N PHE A 13 -23.07 -31.45 27.21
CA PHE A 13 -23.27 -32.90 27.25
C PHE A 13 -23.57 -33.42 28.66
N ILE A 14 -22.83 -32.94 29.68
CA ILE A 14 -23.09 -33.28 31.09
C ILE A 14 -24.48 -32.83 31.53
N VAL A 15 -24.90 -31.62 31.14
CA VAL A 15 -26.23 -31.07 31.46
C VAL A 15 -27.35 -31.91 30.84
N VAL A 16 -27.16 -32.40 29.61
CA VAL A 16 -28.14 -33.28 28.97
C VAL A 16 -28.21 -34.64 29.70
N ILE A 17 -27.07 -35.25 30.01
CA ILE A 17 -27.03 -36.54 30.74
C ILE A 17 -27.69 -36.43 32.11
N SER A 18 -27.39 -35.38 32.87
CA SER A 18 -27.97 -35.19 34.20
C SER A 18 -29.48 -34.98 34.14
N ALA A 19 -29.99 -34.30 33.10
CA ALA A 19 -31.42 -34.16 32.87
C ALA A 19 -32.10 -35.51 32.59
N PHE A 20 -31.52 -36.37 31.75
CA PHE A 20 -32.05 -37.72 31.50
C PHE A 20 -32.01 -38.64 32.72
N GLY A 21 -31.04 -38.43 33.63
CA GLY A 21 -30.98 -39.15 34.91
C GLY A 21 -32.16 -38.85 35.84
N SER A 22 -32.83 -37.70 35.66
CA SER A 22 -34.00 -37.32 36.48
C SER A 22 -35.32 -37.86 35.92
N SER A 23 -35.56 -37.71 34.61
CA SER A 23 -36.68 -38.31 33.89
C SER A 23 -36.47 -38.18 32.38
N VAL A 24 -37.16 -39.03 31.61
CA VAL A 24 -37.16 -38.93 30.13
C VAL A 24 -37.71 -37.57 29.67
N GLY A 25 -38.76 -37.06 30.32
CA GLY A 25 -39.37 -35.77 29.99
C GLY A 25 -38.38 -34.61 30.15
N ALA A 26 -37.63 -34.58 31.25
CA ALA A 26 -36.64 -33.53 31.52
C ALA A 26 -35.49 -33.51 30.49
N GLY A 27 -35.04 -34.69 30.05
CA GLY A 27 -34.04 -34.82 28.99
C GLY A 27 -34.52 -34.22 27.66
N ILE A 28 -35.74 -34.56 27.25
CA ILE A 28 -36.35 -34.06 26.00
C ILE A 28 -36.54 -32.54 26.06
N THR A 29 -37.09 -32.00 27.16
CA THR A 29 -37.29 -30.55 27.29
C THR A 29 -35.97 -29.78 27.24
N THR A 30 -34.90 -30.34 27.81
CA THR A 30 -33.57 -29.71 27.80
C THR A 30 -33.00 -29.64 26.39
N ILE A 31 -33.13 -30.71 25.59
CA ILE A 31 -32.70 -30.72 24.18
C ILE A 31 -33.47 -29.67 23.37
N ILE A 32 -34.80 -29.55 23.58
CA ILE A 32 -35.63 -28.56 22.88
C ILE A 32 -35.16 -27.14 23.22
N ILE A 33 -34.92 -26.84 24.51
CA ILE A 33 -34.43 -25.53 24.95
C ILE A 33 -33.08 -25.21 24.32
N ILE A 34 -32.15 -26.16 24.32
CA ILE A 34 -30.82 -25.99 23.69
C ILE A 34 -30.97 -25.74 22.19
N GLY A 35 -31.83 -26.49 21.50
CA GLY A 35 -32.09 -26.33 20.07
C GLY A 35 -32.66 -24.94 19.75
N LEU A 36 -33.62 -24.47 20.55
CA LEU A 36 -34.20 -23.13 20.40
C LEU A 36 -33.15 -22.03 20.67
N LEU A 37 -32.37 -22.14 21.75
CA LEU A 37 -31.31 -21.19 22.08
C LEU A 37 -30.21 -21.16 21.00
N GLY A 38 -29.78 -22.33 20.53
CA GLY A 38 -28.81 -22.45 19.45
C GLY A 38 -29.32 -21.85 18.14
N GLY A 39 -30.59 -22.11 17.79
CA GLY A 39 -31.23 -21.52 16.62
C GLY A 39 -31.33 -19.99 16.70
N VAL A 40 -31.67 -19.43 17.86
CA VAL A 40 -31.72 -17.98 18.08
C VAL A 40 -30.32 -17.37 17.98
N LEU A 41 -29.31 -17.96 18.61
CA LEU A 41 -27.92 -17.48 18.54
C LEU A 41 -27.38 -17.52 17.11
N TYR A 42 -27.62 -18.61 16.39
CA TYR A 42 -27.26 -18.75 14.99
C TYR A 42 -27.96 -17.69 14.12
N TYR A 43 -29.27 -17.50 14.31
CA TYR A 43 -30.03 -16.47 13.59
C TYR A 43 -29.50 -15.06 13.85
N ILE A 44 -29.14 -14.73 15.09
CA ILE A 44 -28.55 -13.43 15.42
C ILE A 44 -27.17 -13.27 14.76
N ALA A 45 -26.31 -14.29 14.84
CA ALA A 45 -24.97 -14.25 14.24
C ALA A 45 -25.03 -14.06 12.72
N ASP A 46 -25.86 -14.85 12.02
CA ASP A 46 -26.10 -14.73 10.58
C ASP A 46 -26.64 -13.34 10.21
N ARG A 47 -27.54 -12.78 11.02
CA ARG A 47 -28.09 -11.44 10.79
C ARG A 47 -27.04 -10.34 10.99
N VAL A 48 -26.14 -10.48 11.97
CA VAL A 48 -25.05 -9.52 12.21
C VAL A 48 -24.06 -9.56 11.05
N GLU A 49 -23.65 -10.76 10.62
CA GLU A 49 -22.74 -10.95 9.49
C GLU A 49 -23.32 -10.36 8.19
N LYS A 50 -24.58 -10.69 7.85
CA LYS A 50 -25.26 -10.15 6.67
C LYS A 50 -25.43 -8.63 6.73
N LYS A 51 -25.69 -8.06 7.90
CA LYS A 51 -25.74 -6.59 8.08
C LYS A 51 -24.39 -5.95 7.81
N GLY A 52 -23.29 -6.56 8.28
CA GLY A 52 -21.94 -6.07 8.03
C GLY A 52 -21.57 -6.12 6.54
N LEU A 53 -21.87 -7.23 5.86
CA LEU A 53 -21.65 -7.37 4.42
C LEU A 53 -22.43 -6.32 3.61
N ARG A 54 -23.73 -6.17 3.89
CA ARG A 54 -24.58 -5.17 3.22
C ARG A 54 -24.08 -3.74 3.45
N ALA A 55 -23.73 -3.39 4.68
CA ALA A 55 -23.18 -2.07 4.98
C ALA A 55 -21.86 -1.80 4.22
N GLY A 56 -21.05 -2.83 3.98
CA GLY A 56 -19.86 -2.73 3.14
C GLY A 56 -20.19 -2.51 1.66
N GLU A 57 -21.19 -3.23 1.13
CA GLU A 57 -21.68 -3.06 -0.24
C GLU A 57 -22.28 -1.66 -0.45
N ASP A 58 -23.14 -1.20 0.45
CA ASP A 58 -23.76 0.14 0.42
C ASP A 58 -22.68 1.25 0.40
N LYS A 59 -21.60 1.09 1.18
CA LYS A 59 -20.46 2.02 1.16
C LYS A 59 -19.76 2.03 -0.19
N ARG A 60 -19.54 0.86 -0.80
CA ARG A 60 -18.88 0.75 -2.11
C ARG A 60 -19.71 1.38 -3.22
N GLU A 61 -21.01 1.10 -3.24
CA GLU A 61 -21.95 1.70 -4.19
C GLU A 61 -21.96 3.23 -4.04
N HIS A 62 -21.99 3.73 -2.80
CA HIS A 62 -21.88 5.16 -2.54
C HIS A 62 -20.57 5.75 -3.07
N LEU A 63 -19.42 5.09 -2.84
CA LEU A 63 -18.14 5.54 -3.37
C LEU A 63 -18.11 5.56 -4.91
N ASP A 64 -18.70 4.56 -5.56
CA ASP A 64 -18.81 4.51 -7.01
C ASP A 64 -19.66 5.67 -7.54
N HIS A 65 -20.81 5.95 -6.91
CA HIS A 65 -21.59 7.14 -7.24
C HIS A 65 -20.82 8.43 -7.03
N VAL A 66 -19.98 8.52 -5.99
CA VAL A 66 -19.11 9.70 -5.82
C VAL A 66 -18.12 9.80 -6.98
N LEU A 67 -17.45 8.71 -7.34
CA LEU A 67 -16.48 8.65 -8.43
C LEU A 67 -17.11 9.03 -9.78
N GLU A 68 -18.33 8.54 -10.08
CA GLU A 68 -19.06 8.81 -11.33
C GLU A 68 -19.39 10.30 -11.54
N ARG A 69 -19.41 11.10 -10.46
CA ARG A 69 -19.57 12.56 -10.56
C ARG A 69 -18.36 13.24 -11.22
N LEU A 70 -17.20 12.57 -11.28
CA LEU A 70 -16.07 13.00 -12.10
C LEU A 70 -16.27 12.57 -13.56
N HIS A 71 -17.19 13.21 -14.28
CA HIS A 71 -17.50 12.88 -15.68
C HIS A 71 -16.28 12.87 -16.61
N SER A 72 -15.24 13.64 -16.28
CA SER A 72 -14.01 13.73 -17.06
C SER A 72 -12.94 12.73 -16.64
N PHE A 73 -13.15 11.86 -15.66
CA PHE A 73 -12.13 10.92 -15.20
C PHE A 73 -12.56 9.49 -15.52
N ASN A 74 -11.73 8.75 -16.27
CA ASN A 74 -12.02 7.36 -16.63
C ASN A 74 -10.92 6.43 -16.08
N PRO A 75 -11.15 5.79 -14.92
CA PRO A 75 -10.14 4.95 -14.29
C PRO A 75 -9.64 3.84 -15.22
N SER A 76 -8.34 3.83 -15.50
CA SER A 76 -7.66 2.69 -16.14
C SER A 76 -7.52 1.52 -15.17
N GLN A 77 -7.29 1.83 -13.88
CA GLN A 77 -7.37 0.88 -12.78
C GLN A 77 -7.89 1.58 -11.53
N LYS A 78 -8.61 0.83 -10.69
CA LYS A 78 -9.06 1.28 -9.36
C LYS A 78 -8.92 0.16 -8.32
N ILE A 79 -8.81 0.55 -7.06
CA ILE A 79 -8.93 -0.33 -5.89
C ILE A 79 -9.80 0.34 -4.83
N TYR A 80 -10.47 -0.47 -4.03
CA TYR A 80 -11.17 -0.04 -2.81
C TYR A 80 -10.27 -0.35 -1.63
N THR A 81 -10.18 0.56 -0.68
CA THR A 81 -9.53 0.26 0.60
C THR A 81 -10.34 -0.82 1.35
N PRO A 82 -9.70 -1.71 2.14
CA PRO A 82 -10.40 -2.80 2.83
C PRO A 82 -11.53 -2.36 3.78
N ASP A 83 -11.44 -1.13 4.30
CA ASP A 83 -12.46 -0.49 5.14
C ASP A 83 -13.64 0.11 4.35
N ASN A 84 -13.56 0.09 3.01
CA ASN A 84 -14.50 0.69 2.07
C ASN A 84 -14.72 2.20 2.32
N GLU A 85 -13.68 2.92 2.74
CA GLU A 85 -13.73 4.36 2.95
C GLU A 85 -13.18 5.16 1.76
N MET A 86 -12.39 4.52 0.87
CA MET A 86 -11.76 5.19 -0.26
C MET A 86 -11.70 4.30 -1.52
N ILE A 87 -11.86 4.92 -2.69
CA ILE A 87 -11.37 4.39 -3.97
C ILE A 87 -10.09 5.13 -4.33
N PHE A 88 -9.01 4.38 -4.57
CA PHE A 88 -7.81 4.90 -5.19
C PHE A 88 -7.75 4.44 -6.64
N SER A 89 -7.51 5.36 -7.56
CA SER A 89 -7.59 5.09 -9.00
C SER A 89 -6.63 5.97 -9.80
N TYR A 90 -6.31 5.55 -11.02
CA TYR A 90 -5.59 6.38 -11.98
C TYR A 90 -6.21 6.28 -13.37
N ASP A 91 -6.08 7.35 -14.15
CA ASP A 91 -6.41 7.43 -15.57
C ASP A 91 -5.09 7.67 -16.33
N GLU A 92 -4.61 6.64 -17.04
CA GLU A 92 -3.34 6.70 -17.77
C GLU A 92 -3.43 7.68 -18.96
N ASN A 93 -4.58 7.75 -19.63
CA ASN A 93 -4.76 8.62 -20.80
C ASN A 93 -4.69 10.10 -20.40
N ARG A 94 -5.28 10.44 -19.26
CA ARG A 94 -5.27 11.81 -18.72
C ARG A 94 -4.07 12.12 -17.84
N LYS A 95 -3.21 11.12 -17.57
CA LYS A 95 -2.07 11.22 -16.65
C LYS A 95 -2.49 11.73 -15.27
N GLN A 96 -3.55 11.17 -14.70
CA GLN A 96 -4.13 11.62 -13.43
C GLN A 96 -4.30 10.48 -12.42
N ILE A 97 -4.13 10.78 -11.14
CA ILE A 97 -4.56 9.94 -10.01
C ILE A 97 -5.76 10.56 -9.32
N ASN A 98 -6.59 9.73 -8.71
CA ASN A 98 -7.78 10.17 -8.00
C ASN A 98 -7.96 9.41 -6.68
N PHE A 99 -8.32 10.19 -5.66
CA PHE A 99 -8.73 9.74 -4.33
C PHE A 99 -10.20 10.08 -4.11
N THR A 100 -11.06 9.08 -4.17
CA THR A 100 -12.49 9.23 -3.89
C THR A 100 -12.78 8.78 -2.47
N ASN A 101 -13.46 9.61 -1.68
CA ASN A 101 -14.06 9.19 -0.42
C ASN A 101 -15.58 9.44 -0.44
N SER A 102 -16.26 9.19 0.68
CA SER A 102 -17.72 9.34 0.79
C SER A 102 -18.24 10.77 0.55
N ARG A 103 -17.38 11.80 0.56
CA ARG A 103 -17.78 13.21 0.46
C ARG A 103 -17.35 13.84 -0.86
N TYR A 104 -16.10 13.65 -1.24
CA TYR A 104 -15.48 14.34 -2.37
C TYR A 104 -14.54 13.43 -3.15
N ASN A 105 -14.21 13.89 -4.35
CA ASN A 105 -13.11 13.36 -5.14
C ASN A 105 -11.98 14.37 -5.16
N THR A 106 -10.75 13.89 -5.05
CA THR A 106 -9.56 14.71 -5.26
C THR A 106 -8.71 14.13 -6.37
N VAL A 107 -8.48 14.91 -7.41
CA VAL A 107 -7.71 14.53 -8.60
C VAL A 107 -6.41 15.32 -8.64
N TYR A 108 -5.31 14.63 -8.92
CA TYR A 108 -4.00 15.24 -9.16
C TYR A 108 -3.42 14.72 -10.47
N GLU A 109 -2.64 15.54 -11.17
CA GLU A 109 -1.88 15.06 -12.31
C GLU A 109 -0.66 14.26 -11.84
N PHE A 110 -0.13 13.40 -12.70
CA PHE A 110 1.09 12.65 -12.42
C PHE A 110 2.27 13.57 -12.11
N LYS A 111 2.29 14.80 -12.64
CA LYS A 111 3.31 15.82 -12.36
C LYS A 111 3.24 16.41 -10.95
N ASP A 112 2.14 16.18 -10.22
CA ASP A 112 1.96 16.69 -8.87
C ASP A 112 2.42 15.67 -7.81
N ILE A 113 2.63 14.40 -8.19
CA ILE A 113 3.03 13.33 -7.25
C ILE A 113 4.49 13.47 -6.84
N ILE A 114 4.79 13.93 -5.64
CA ILE A 114 6.16 14.14 -5.16
C ILE A 114 6.83 12.83 -4.77
N GLN A 115 6.10 11.97 -4.06
CA GLN A 115 6.67 10.78 -3.42
C GLN A 115 5.65 9.64 -3.33
N SER A 116 6.15 8.41 -3.39
CA SER A 116 5.43 7.18 -3.03
C SER A 116 6.22 6.41 -1.96
N GLU A 117 5.54 5.96 -0.91
CA GLU A 117 6.16 5.30 0.24
C GLU A 117 5.29 4.16 0.76
N ILE A 118 5.89 3.00 1.02
CA ILE A 118 5.18 1.87 1.63
C ILE A 118 5.43 1.88 3.12
N ILE A 119 4.35 1.83 3.89
CA ILE A 119 4.36 1.87 5.35
C ILE A 119 3.83 0.54 5.89
N LEU A 120 4.66 -0.14 6.67
CA LEU A 120 4.34 -1.36 7.39
C LEU A 120 4.40 -1.10 8.89
N ASN A 121 3.30 -1.31 9.61
CA ASN A 121 3.22 -1.07 11.06
C ASN A 121 3.82 0.30 11.46
N GLU A 122 3.48 1.36 10.72
CA GLU A 122 3.98 2.74 10.92
C GLU A 122 5.44 2.98 10.52
N VAL A 123 6.16 1.95 10.07
CA VAL A 123 7.53 2.05 9.58
C VAL A 123 7.55 2.13 8.06
N SER A 124 8.20 3.16 7.52
CA SER A 124 8.50 3.25 6.09
C SER A 124 9.51 2.19 5.69
N VAL A 125 9.18 1.41 4.65
CA VAL A 125 10.03 0.33 4.12
C VAL A 125 10.41 0.50 2.66
N SER A 126 9.79 1.44 1.96
CA SER A 126 10.11 1.78 0.56
C SER A 126 9.85 3.27 0.38
N LYS A 127 10.71 3.96 -0.36
CA LYS A 127 10.53 5.38 -0.67
C LYS A 127 11.03 5.70 -2.08
N THR A 128 10.17 6.37 -2.84
CA THR A 128 10.50 6.93 -4.14
C THR A 128 10.13 8.40 -4.14
N ASP A 129 11.08 9.28 -4.43
CA ASP A 129 10.87 10.72 -4.52
C ASP A 129 11.23 11.23 -5.92
N ARG A 130 10.60 12.33 -6.35
CA ARG A 130 10.94 13.01 -7.62
C ARG A 130 12.42 13.33 -7.81
N GLY A 131 13.15 13.60 -6.72
CA GLY A 131 14.58 13.91 -6.74
C GLY A 131 15.50 12.69 -6.82
N SER A 132 14.97 11.47 -6.67
CA SER A 132 15.76 10.25 -6.75
C SER A 132 15.98 9.86 -8.21
N GLN A 133 17.20 10.05 -8.71
CA GLN A 133 17.58 9.66 -10.08
C GLN A 133 17.59 8.14 -10.28
N LEU A 134 17.68 7.38 -9.18
CA LEU A 134 17.52 5.94 -9.12
C LEU A 134 16.11 5.67 -8.62
N GLY A 135 15.23 5.14 -9.49
CA GLY A 135 13.84 4.86 -9.12
C GLY A 135 13.77 3.98 -7.88
N GLY A 136 13.09 4.46 -6.84
CA GLY A 136 12.80 3.75 -5.57
C GLY A 136 14.02 3.25 -4.80
N ALA A 137 14.30 3.86 -3.65
CA ALA A 137 15.22 3.27 -2.68
C ALA A 137 14.43 2.39 -1.70
N LEU A 138 14.90 1.16 -1.48
CA LEU A 138 14.49 0.37 -0.33
C LEU A 138 15.06 1.04 0.93
N ILE A 139 14.21 1.70 1.72
CA ILE A 139 14.62 2.34 2.96
C ILE A 139 14.27 1.38 4.09
N GLY A 140 15.25 0.60 4.55
CA GLY A 140 15.00 -0.40 5.59
C GLY A 140 16.26 -1.11 6.09
N GLY A 141 17.14 -0.35 6.76
CA GLY A 141 18.18 -0.91 7.60
C GLY A 141 17.59 -1.34 8.94
N VAL A 142 17.85 -2.59 9.34
CA VAL A 142 17.72 -3.20 10.68
C VAL A 142 17.12 -2.26 11.76
N LEU A 143 15.87 -2.51 12.16
CA LEU A 143 15.35 -2.02 13.45
C LEU A 143 15.11 -3.23 14.38
N LEU A 144 16.09 -3.41 15.27
CA LEU A 144 16.11 -4.36 16.38
C LEU A 144 15.06 -4.00 17.41
N GLY A 145 14.03 -4.83 17.58
CA GLY A 145 13.10 -4.73 18.72
C GLY A 145 11.84 -5.56 18.57
N GLY A 146 11.90 -6.87 18.83
CA GLY A 146 10.75 -7.78 19.03
C GLY A 146 9.84 -8.06 17.82
N VAL A 147 9.80 -7.15 16.84
CA VAL A 147 8.99 -7.17 15.62
C VAL A 147 9.99 -7.26 14.47
N GLY A 148 10.44 -8.47 14.16
CA GLY A 148 11.61 -8.70 13.28
C GLY A 148 11.51 -7.99 11.92
N ALA A 149 12.62 -7.39 11.50
CA ALA A 149 12.84 -6.93 10.13
C ALA A 149 14.07 -7.66 9.58
N ALA A 150 13.89 -8.47 8.53
CA ALA A 150 14.98 -8.95 7.69
C ALA A 150 14.48 -9.53 6.35
N ILE A 151 15.45 -9.73 5.47
CA ILE A 151 15.38 -9.44 4.04
C ILE A 151 15.64 -10.75 3.23
N GLY A 152 14.63 -11.40 2.61
CA GLY A 152 14.89 -12.55 1.69
C GLY A 152 13.73 -13.12 0.84
N GLY A 153 13.75 -13.00 -0.50
CA GLY A 153 13.40 -14.13 -1.40
C GLY A 153 12.10 -14.19 -2.24
N LEU A 154 11.60 -13.12 -2.89
CA LEU A 154 10.96 -13.15 -4.25
C LEU A 154 10.60 -11.69 -4.62
N SER A 155 11.05 -11.16 -5.76
CA SER A 155 10.66 -9.82 -6.28
C SER A 155 11.24 -8.54 -5.61
N GLY A 156 12.54 -8.51 -5.31
CA GLY A 156 13.36 -7.28 -5.28
C GLY A 156 13.13 -6.25 -4.16
N ASP A 157 11.92 -5.74 -3.98
CA ASP A 157 11.76 -4.35 -3.49
C ASP A 157 11.17 -4.20 -2.08
N ILE A 158 10.65 -5.25 -1.45
CA ILE A 158 10.14 -5.18 -0.06
C ILE A 158 10.20 -6.56 0.60
N LYS A 159 10.78 -6.66 1.79
CA LYS A 159 10.76 -7.91 2.58
C LYS A 159 10.20 -7.63 3.97
N ILE A 160 9.18 -8.39 4.33
CA ILE A 160 8.52 -8.32 5.62
C ILE A 160 9.00 -9.49 6.49
N GLU A 161 9.32 -9.21 7.74
CA GLU A 161 9.56 -10.23 8.75
C GLU A 161 8.60 -10.10 9.93
N GLY A 162 8.45 -11.21 10.67
CA GLY A 162 7.56 -11.27 11.82
C GLY A 162 6.09 -11.14 11.44
N LYS A 163 5.40 -10.23 12.12
CA LYS A 163 3.95 -10.08 12.05
C LYS A 163 3.55 -8.69 11.56
N VAL A 164 2.43 -8.65 10.87
CA VAL A 164 1.87 -7.46 10.24
C VAL A 164 0.53 -7.12 10.88
N LYS A 165 0.38 -5.86 11.23
CA LYS A 165 -0.88 -5.28 11.69
C LYS A 165 -1.48 -4.36 10.64
N LYS A 166 -0.64 -3.59 9.94
CA LYS A 166 -1.11 -2.57 8.98
C LYS A 166 -0.17 -2.40 7.79
N ILE A 167 -0.73 -2.28 6.59
CA ILE A 167 -0.02 -2.01 5.33
C ILE A 167 -0.69 -0.85 4.61
N GLN A 168 0.06 0.21 4.32
CA GLN A 168 -0.45 1.42 3.67
C GLN A 168 0.52 1.96 2.63
N LEU A 169 -0.02 2.48 1.53
CA LEU A 169 0.72 3.29 0.56
C LEU A 169 0.51 4.76 0.89
N LYS A 170 1.58 5.48 1.20
CA LYS A 170 1.57 6.93 1.36
C LYS A 170 2.01 7.58 0.07
N ILE A 171 1.18 8.48 -0.44
CA ILE A 171 1.45 9.29 -1.61
C ILE A 171 1.53 10.74 -1.18
N THR A 172 2.67 11.37 -1.43
CA THR A 172 2.85 12.80 -1.21
C THR A 172 2.62 13.54 -2.52
N VAL A 173 1.80 14.58 -2.51
CA VAL A 173 1.51 15.42 -3.67
C VAL A 173 1.89 16.89 -3.41
N ASN A 174 2.05 17.66 -4.48
CA ASN A 174 2.34 19.08 -4.43
C ASN A 174 1.09 19.92 -4.13
N ASP A 175 0.52 19.69 -2.94
CA ASP A 175 -0.61 20.44 -2.40
C ASP A 175 -0.30 20.78 -0.94
N ILE A 176 -0.10 22.07 -0.65
CA ILE A 176 0.27 22.52 0.70
C ILE A 176 -0.86 22.26 1.71
N GLN A 177 -2.11 22.26 1.28
CA GLN A 177 -3.26 22.06 2.16
C GLN A 177 -3.45 20.58 2.47
N ASN A 178 -3.32 19.71 1.47
CA ASN A 178 -3.53 18.27 1.59
C ASN A 178 -2.38 17.47 0.96
N PRO A 179 -1.17 17.52 1.53
CA PRO A 179 0.02 16.97 0.87
C PRO A 179 0.12 15.45 0.94
N ASN A 180 -0.52 14.78 1.90
CA ASN A 180 -0.32 13.35 2.15
C ASN A 180 -1.64 12.57 2.06
N TYR A 181 -1.63 11.53 1.24
CA TYR A 181 -2.73 10.56 1.11
C TYR A 181 -2.26 9.17 1.52
N TYR A 182 -3.08 8.48 2.30
CA TYR A 182 -2.79 7.12 2.79
C TYR A 182 -3.83 6.15 2.23
N VAL A 183 -3.40 5.26 1.35
CA VAL A 183 -4.23 4.21 0.78
C VAL A 183 -4.00 2.92 1.56
N LEU A 184 -5.04 2.43 2.23
CA LEU A 184 -4.99 1.23 3.05
C LEU A 184 -5.05 -0.03 2.18
N PHE A 185 -4.15 -0.99 2.42
CA PHE A 185 -4.16 -2.31 1.78
C PHE A 185 -4.42 -3.43 2.78
N PHE A 186 -4.10 -3.23 4.06
CA PHE A 186 -4.38 -4.19 5.13
C PHE A 186 -4.45 -3.47 6.47
N ASP A 187 -5.44 -3.83 7.29
CA ASP A 187 -5.54 -3.44 8.70
C ASP A 187 -6.15 -4.59 9.49
N SER A 188 -5.59 -4.89 10.65
CA SER A 188 -6.06 -5.93 11.54
C SER A 188 -5.96 -5.47 12.98
N MET A 189 -6.96 -5.85 13.79
CA MET A 189 -6.96 -5.58 15.22
C MET A 189 -5.80 -6.29 15.94
N THR A 190 -5.36 -7.44 15.40
CA THR A 190 -4.27 -8.25 15.93
C THR A 190 -3.16 -8.41 14.91
N GLU A 191 -1.94 -8.62 15.39
CA GLU A 191 -0.80 -8.95 14.55
C GLU A 191 -1.00 -10.32 13.85
N ILE A 192 -0.90 -10.34 12.53
CA ILE A 192 -1.06 -11.52 11.68
C ILE A 192 0.30 -11.95 11.14
N ASP A 193 0.55 -13.25 11.01
CA ASP A 193 1.81 -13.76 10.46
C ASP A 193 1.99 -13.31 9.01
N LYS A 194 3.23 -12.95 8.62
CA LYS A 194 3.54 -12.53 7.25
C LYS A 194 3.18 -13.57 6.18
N ASN A 195 3.14 -14.85 6.55
CA ASN A 195 2.84 -15.93 5.62
C ASN A 195 1.34 -16.16 5.45
N ASP A 196 0.51 -15.50 6.25
CA ASP A 196 -0.94 -15.54 6.08
C ASP A 196 -1.30 -15.08 4.66
N PRO A 197 -2.15 -15.84 3.93
CA PRO A 197 -2.54 -15.50 2.56
C PRO A 197 -3.06 -14.06 2.41
N VAL A 198 -3.80 -13.54 3.40
CA VAL A 198 -4.34 -12.18 3.34
C VAL A 198 -3.24 -11.13 3.38
N VAL A 199 -2.19 -11.37 4.18
CA VAL A 199 -1.03 -10.48 4.26
C VAL A 199 -0.23 -10.54 2.96
N LYS A 200 0.01 -11.74 2.41
CA LYS A 200 0.74 -11.90 1.14
C LYS A 200 0.05 -11.17 -0.01
N GLU A 201 -1.26 -11.34 -0.14
CA GLU A 201 -2.04 -10.65 -1.17
C GLU A 201 -1.95 -9.13 -1.03
N ALA A 202 -2.08 -8.61 0.20
CA ALA A 202 -1.95 -7.18 0.45
C ALA A 202 -0.56 -6.64 0.08
N VAL A 203 0.51 -7.40 0.34
CA VAL A 203 1.89 -7.06 -0.06
C VAL A 203 2.06 -7.06 -1.56
N GLU A 204 1.53 -8.06 -2.26
CA GLU A 204 1.58 -8.12 -3.72
C GLU A 204 0.86 -6.92 -4.35
N GLN A 205 -0.35 -6.61 -3.85
CA GLN A 205 -1.13 -5.48 -4.33
C GLN A 205 -0.43 -4.14 -4.08
N ILE A 206 0.05 -3.88 -2.86
CA ILE A 206 0.71 -2.59 -2.57
C ILE A 206 2.01 -2.44 -3.35
N THR A 207 2.78 -3.53 -3.54
CA THR A 207 4.01 -3.51 -4.34
C THR A 207 3.68 -3.13 -5.77
N LYS A 208 2.66 -3.76 -6.37
CA LYS A 208 2.19 -3.44 -7.73
C LYS A 208 1.80 -1.97 -7.84
N TRP A 209 0.99 -1.46 -6.91
CA TRP A 209 0.54 -0.07 -6.94
C TRP A 209 1.69 0.92 -6.74
N ASN A 210 2.61 0.64 -5.83
CA ASN A 210 3.82 1.45 -5.65
C ASN A 210 4.68 1.48 -6.92
N SER A 211 4.88 0.34 -7.59
CA SER A 211 5.59 0.28 -8.87
C SER A 211 4.90 1.13 -9.95
N VAL A 212 3.57 1.11 -10.02
CA VAL A 212 2.81 1.96 -10.95
C VAL A 212 3.04 3.45 -10.66
N ILE A 213 2.98 3.88 -9.39
CA ILE A 213 3.25 5.28 -9.03
C ILE A 213 4.71 5.67 -9.32
N ASN A 214 5.66 4.76 -9.07
CA ASN A 214 7.06 4.97 -9.41
C ASN A 214 7.25 5.19 -10.91
N ILE A 215 6.53 4.44 -11.76
CA ILE A 215 6.53 4.62 -13.21
C ILE A 215 6.00 6.01 -13.58
N PHE A 216 4.92 6.49 -12.93
CA PHE A 216 4.39 7.84 -13.19
C PHE A 216 5.40 8.93 -12.84
N ILE A 217 6.06 8.83 -11.68
CA ILE A 217 7.12 9.76 -11.27
C ILE A 217 8.29 9.73 -12.26
N LYS A 218 8.73 8.52 -12.67
CA LYS A 218 9.87 8.34 -13.58
C LYS A 218 9.59 8.89 -14.99
N ARG A 219 8.46 8.51 -15.60
CA ARG A 219 8.08 8.96 -16.95
C ARG A 219 8.02 10.48 -17.04
N TYR A 220 7.48 11.13 -16.01
CA TYR A 220 7.47 12.59 -15.97
C TYR A 220 8.88 13.21 -15.92
N ASN A 221 9.78 12.64 -15.11
CA ASN A 221 11.16 13.11 -15.04
C ASN A 221 11.89 12.95 -16.38
N GLU A 222 11.68 11.84 -17.08
CA GLU A 222 12.23 11.60 -18.42
C GLU A 222 11.67 12.58 -19.47
N GLU A 223 10.35 12.81 -19.48
CA GLU A 223 9.70 13.79 -20.36
C GLU A 223 10.24 15.21 -20.13
N LYS A 224 10.45 15.61 -18.86
CA LYS A 224 11.06 16.90 -18.48
C LYS A 224 12.49 17.05 -18.99
N VAL A 225 13.31 15.99 -18.92
CA VAL A 225 14.69 16.01 -19.43
C VAL A 225 14.70 16.18 -20.95
N LEU A 226 13.81 15.47 -21.66
CA LEU A 226 13.67 15.57 -23.11
C LEU A 226 13.17 16.96 -23.55
N GLU A 227 12.19 17.54 -22.85
CA GLU A 227 11.67 18.88 -23.14
C GLU A 227 12.75 19.96 -22.93
N ASN A 228 13.51 19.88 -21.83
CA ASN A 228 14.64 20.78 -21.59
C ASN A 228 15.74 20.61 -22.66
N HIS A 229 15.93 19.41 -23.21
CA HIS A 229 16.93 19.17 -24.24
C HIS A 229 16.48 19.62 -25.65
N ILE A 230 15.17 19.68 -25.92
CA ILE A 230 14.61 20.17 -27.19
C ILE A 230 14.56 21.71 -27.24
N LEU A 231 14.45 22.37 -26.08
CA LEU A 231 14.57 23.83 -25.98
C LEU A 231 16.02 24.33 -26.15
N ASP A 232 17.00 23.42 -26.07
CA ASP A 232 18.41 23.66 -26.41
C ASP A 232 18.75 23.11 -27.80
N GLN A 233 18.29 23.77 -28.87
CA GLN A 233 18.88 23.63 -30.21
C GLN A 233 20.08 24.59 -30.38
N PRO A 234 21.05 24.28 -31.27
CA PRO A 234 22.48 24.52 -31.05
C PRO A 234 22.87 25.99 -31.25
N SER A 235 22.76 26.80 -30.21
CA SER A 235 23.50 28.06 -30.13
C SER A 235 24.88 27.78 -29.52
N SER A 236 25.92 27.85 -30.35
CA SER A 236 27.35 27.99 -30.02
C SER A 236 27.80 27.52 -28.63
N HIS A 237 28.57 26.42 -28.62
CA HIS A 237 29.44 25.97 -27.53
C HIS A 237 29.85 27.11 -26.57
N ASN A 238 29.22 27.12 -25.40
CA ASN A 238 29.74 27.68 -24.16
C ASN A 238 29.16 26.83 -23.04
N SER A 239 29.55 25.55 -23.00
CA SER A 239 29.39 24.75 -21.79
C SER A 239 30.13 25.47 -20.67
N SER A 240 29.43 25.75 -19.58
CA SER A 240 30.08 26.32 -18.41
C SER A 240 31.13 25.34 -17.92
N ILE A 241 32.29 25.84 -17.47
CA ILE A 241 33.34 25.02 -16.84
C ILE A 241 32.74 24.15 -15.72
N ALA A 242 31.71 24.64 -15.03
CA ALA A 242 30.98 23.88 -14.01
C ALA A 242 30.27 22.63 -14.55
N ASP A 243 29.67 22.71 -15.74
CA ASP A 243 28.96 21.59 -16.35
C ASP A 243 29.94 20.51 -16.83
N GLU A 244 31.10 20.92 -17.34
CA GLU A 244 32.17 20.01 -17.75
C GLU A 244 32.79 19.30 -16.55
N LEU A 245 32.98 20.01 -15.43
CA LEU A 245 33.43 19.42 -14.17
C LEU A 245 32.41 18.44 -13.58
N LEU A 246 31.10 18.71 -13.71
CA LEU A 246 30.05 17.80 -13.26
C LEU A 246 30.05 16.51 -14.07
N LYS A 247 30.14 16.61 -15.41
CA LYS A 247 30.26 15.45 -16.31
C LYS A 247 31.50 14.62 -15.98
N LEU A 248 32.64 15.28 -15.80
CA LEU A 248 33.90 14.61 -15.44
C LEU A 248 33.79 13.90 -14.07
N SER A 249 33.10 14.51 -13.10
CA SER A 249 32.85 13.86 -11.79
C SER A 249 31.95 12.63 -11.90
N ASN A 250 30.99 12.62 -12.81
CA ASN A 250 30.11 11.47 -13.01
C ASN A 250 30.87 10.30 -13.63
N LEU A 251 31.75 10.57 -14.62
CA LEU A 251 32.60 9.53 -15.22
C LEU A 251 33.52 8.84 -14.20
N LEU A 252 34.06 9.59 -13.23
CA LEU A 252 34.86 9.00 -12.16
C LEU A 252 34.01 8.16 -11.18
N LYS A 253 32.80 8.64 -10.84
CA LYS A 253 31.88 7.90 -9.95
C LYS A 253 31.38 6.60 -10.58
N GLU A 254 31.24 6.57 -11.89
CA GLU A 254 30.85 5.39 -12.68
C GLU A 254 32.04 4.47 -13.00
N GLU A 255 33.25 4.78 -12.49
CA GLU A 255 34.49 4.04 -12.72
C GLU A 255 34.86 3.89 -14.22
N ILE A 256 34.33 4.78 -15.06
CA ILE A 256 34.62 4.83 -16.51
C ILE A 256 36.02 5.41 -16.76
N ILE A 257 36.44 6.34 -15.91
CA ILE A 257 37.78 6.93 -15.94
C ILE A 257 38.46 6.73 -14.59
N THR A 258 39.79 6.68 -14.61
CA THR A 258 40.61 6.61 -13.41
C THR A 258 40.70 7.97 -12.71
N LYS A 259 41.11 7.95 -11.44
CA LYS A 259 41.35 9.18 -10.68
C LYS A 259 42.45 10.05 -11.31
N GLU A 260 43.47 9.43 -11.90
CA GLU A 260 44.56 10.12 -12.59
C GLU A 260 44.07 10.84 -13.86
N GLU A 261 43.19 10.21 -14.63
CA GLU A 261 42.55 10.81 -15.81
C GLU A 261 41.61 11.95 -15.42
N PHE A 262 40.84 11.77 -14.35
CA PHE A 262 39.99 12.81 -13.78
C PHE A 262 40.80 14.05 -13.38
N ASP A 263 41.88 13.89 -12.62
CA ASP A 263 42.69 15.02 -12.13
C ASP A 263 43.39 15.77 -13.28
N LYS A 264 43.81 15.03 -14.33
CA LYS A 264 44.43 15.60 -15.53
C LYS A 264 43.44 16.45 -16.34
N GLU A 265 42.23 15.94 -16.60
CA GLU A 265 41.22 16.68 -17.36
C GLU A 265 40.63 17.83 -16.54
N LYS A 266 40.39 17.65 -15.24
CA LYS A 266 39.97 18.73 -14.34
C LYS A 266 40.95 19.91 -14.36
N SER A 267 42.25 19.62 -14.38
CA SER A 267 43.29 20.65 -14.46
C SER A 267 43.28 21.40 -15.80
N LYS A 268 42.93 20.75 -16.90
CA LYS A 268 42.77 21.43 -18.20
C LYS A 268 41.54 22.33 -18.21
N LEU A 269 40.43 21.85 -17.66
CA LEU A 269 39.16 22.58 -17.61
C LEU A 269 39.22 23.85 -16.75
N LEU A 270 40.01 23.84 -15.68
CA LEU A 270 40.15 24.98 -14.77
C LEU A 270 41.20 26.02 -15.22
N ASN A 271 42.05 25.66 -16.18
CA ASN A 271 43.13 26.51 -16.69
C ASN A 271 42.84 27.07 -18.10
N ASN A 272 41.62 26.89 -18.60
CA ASN A 272 41.09 27.41 -19.86
C ASN A 272 40.17 28.59 -19.58
#